data_AF-S2XG42-F1
#
_entry.id   AF-S2XG42-F1
#
_cell.length_a   1.000
_cell.length_b   1.000
_cell.length_c   1.000
_cell.angle_alpha   90.00
_cell.angle_beta   90.00
_cell.angle_gamma   90.00
#
_symmetry.space_group_name_H-M   'P 1'
#
loop_
_entity.id
_entity.type
_entity.pdbx_description
1 polymer ?
#
loop_
_entity_poly.entity_id
_entity_poly.type
_entity_poly.pdbx_seq_one_letter_code
_entity_poly.pdbx_strand_id
1 'polypeptide(L)' 'MNQLDEALKELGWLDLVFVIPMFFLFSYLPSDHLWQLIVNIIIIIFFSIGLSIVFHALFHKWFKKDKL' A
#
# COMPACT_ATOMS: atom_id res chain seq x y z
N MET A 1 7.26 -21.09 -14.46
CA MET A 1 7.33 -21.01 -12.99
C MET A 1 7.87 -19.66 -12.52
N ASN A 2 8.88 -19.08 -13.18
CA ASN A 2 9.51 -17.81 -12.76
C ASN A 2 8.58 -16.59 -12.68
N GLN A 3 7.62 -16.41 -13.60
CA GLN A 3 6.75 -15.21 -13.60
C GLN A 3 5.75 -15.16 -12.45
N LEU A 4 5.32 -16.31 -11.93
CA LEU A 4 4.35 -16.36 -10.84
C LEU A 4 5.04 -16.09 -9.50
N ASP A 5 6.23 -16.65 -9.28
CA ASP A 5 7.05 -16.37 -8.09
C ASP A 5 7.45 -14.88 -8.02
N GLU A 6 7.77 -14.27 -9.16
CA GLU A 6 8.15 -12.87 -9.22
C GLU A 6 6.95 -11.95 -8.92
N ALA A 7 5.78 -12.25 -9.48
CA ALA A 7 4.54 -11.53 -9.17
C ALA A 7 4.11 -11.70 -7.70
N LEU A 8 4.27 -12.90 -7.11
CA LEU A 8 3.98 -13.15 -5.70
C LEU A 8 4.96 -12.41 -4.78
N LYS A 9 6.23 -12.33 -5.17
CA LYS A 9 7.25 -11.57 -4.43
C LYS A 9 6.99 -10.08 -4.48
N GLU A 10 6.63 -9.53 -5.63
CA GLU A 10 6.20 -8.12 -5.76
C GLU A 10 4.95 -7.84 -4.93
N LEU A 11 3.96 -8.74 -4.95
CA LEU A 11 2.75 -8.63 -4.12
C LEU A 11 3.10 -8.62 -2.63
N GLY A 12 4.02 -9.49 -2.18
CA GLY A 12 4.49 -9.52 -0.80
C GLY A 12 5.25 -8.26 -0.37
N TRP A 13 6.05 -7.67 -1.26
CA TRP A 13 6.68 -6.36 -1.00
C TRP A 13 5.65 -5.24 -0.88
N LEU A 14 4.61 -5.29 -1.71
CA LEU A 14 3.49 -4.35 -1.68
C LEU A 14 2.69 -4.44 -0.38
N ASP A 15 2.36 -5.65 0.05
CA ASP A 15 1.71 -5.90 1.33
C ASP A 15 2.58 -5.39 2.49
N LEU A 16 3.90 -5.60 2.46
CA LEU A 16 4.79 -5.12 3.51
C LEU A 16 4.81 -3.58 3.59
N VAL A 17 4.87 -2.91 2.43
CA VAL A 17 4.82 -1.45 2.32
C VAL A 17 3.46 -0.89 2.75
N PHE A 18 2.38 -1.68 2.67
CA PHE A 18 1.04 -1.24 3.05
C PHE A 18 0.70 -1.53 4.52
N VAL A 19 1.11 -2.69 5.02
CA VAL A 19 0.82 -3.20 6.36
C VAL A 19 1.59 -2.42 7.43
N ILE A 20 2.86 -2.08 7.18
CA ILE A 20 3.68 -1.32 8.14
C ILE A 20 3.04 0.05 8.45
N PRO A 21 2.75 0.92 7.46
CA PRO A 21 2.10 2.20 7.74
C PRO A 21 0.70 2.04 8.36
N MET A 22 -0.05 0.99 7.97
CA MET A 22 -1.38 0.72 8.50
C MET A 22 -1.34 0.40 10.01
N PHE A 23 -0.40 -0.42 10.47
CA PHE A 23 -0.23 -0.69 11.91
C PHE A 23 0.19 0.56 12.69
N PHE A 24 1.05 1.39 12.10
CA PHE A 24 1.44 2.67 12.71
C PHE A 24 0.27 3.65 12.82
N LEU A 25 -0.63 3.69 11.83
CA LEU A 25 -1.88 4.48 11.88
C LEU A 25 -2.76 4.10 13.09
N PHE A 26 -2.91 2.80 13.38
CA PHE A 26 -3.72 2.34 14.51
C PHE A 26 -3.06 2.55 15.87
N SER A 27 -1.73 2.57 15.93
CA SER A 27 -0.99 2.84 17.17
C SER A 27 -0.98 4.33 17.55
N TYR A 28 -1.23 5.22 16.59
CA TYR A 28 -1.08 6.66 16.78
C TYR A 28 -2.44 7.36 16.87
N LEU A 29 -3.04 7.35 18.07
CA LEU A 29 -4.15 8.25 18.41
C LEU A 29 -3.68 9.72 18.31
N PRO A 30 -4.58 10.68 18.00
CA PRO A 30 -4.19 12.07 17.87
C PRO A 30 -3.75 12.57 19.24
N SER A 31 -2.45 12.82 19.40
CA SER A 31 -1.92 13.58 20.53
C SER A 31 -1.27 14.85 19.99
N ASP A 32 -1.33 15.94 20.76
CA ASP A 32 -1.12 17.32 20.29
C ASP A 32 0.35 17.67 19.96
N HIS A 33 1.19 16.67 19.69
CA HIS A 33 2.61 16.86 19.43
C HIS A 33 2.92 16.93 17.93
N LEU A 34 3.51 18.05 17.50
CA LEU A 34 3.92 18.33 16.11
C LEU A 34 4.74 17.21 15.44
N TRP A 35 5.54 16.47 16.21
CA TRP A 35 6.32 15.34 15.69
C TRP A 35 5.44 14.21 15.15
N GLN A 36 4.30 13.99 15.77
CA GLN A 36 3.37 12.93 15.40
C GLN A 36 2.63 13.25 14.11
N LEU A 37 2.35 14.55 13.90
CA LEU A 37 1.80 15.04 12.64
C LEU A 37 2.74 14.77 11.46
N ILE A 38 4.05 14.98 11.64
CA ILE A 38 5.06 14.69 10.62
C ILE A 38 5.09 13.19 10.29
N VAL A 39 5.11 12.33 11.32
CA VAL A 39 5.11 10.88 11.15
C VAL A 39 3.83 10.40 10.47
N ASN A 40 2.67 10.97 10.82
CA ASN A 40 1.38 10.65 10.22
C ASN A 40 1.33 11.04 8.73
N ILE A 41 1.85 12.22 8.35
CA ILE A 41 1.97 12.62 6.94
C ILE A 41 2.84 11.62 6.16
N ILE A 42 3.97 11.20 6.71
CA ILE A 42 4.85 10.20 6.06
C ILE A 42 4.09 8.89 5.86
N ILE A 43 3.37 8.42 6.89
CA ILE A 43 2.55 7.21 6.82
C ILE A 43 1.47 7.32 5.73
N ILE A 44 0.75 8.44 5.66
CA ILE A 44 -0.28 8.69 4.64
C ILE A 44 0.31 8.66 3.22
N ILE A 45 1.50 9.23 3.02
CA ILE A 45 2.17 9.22 1.71
C ILE A 45 2.51 7.79 1.30
N PHE A 46 3.14 7.02 2.19
CA PHE A 46 3.49 5.61 1.92
C PHE A 46 2.24 4.76 1.65
N PHE A 47 1.20 4.95 2.46
CA PHE A 47 -0.08 4.27 2.28
C PHE A 47 -0.72 4.61 0.92
N SER A 48 -0.73 5.88 0.53
CA SER A 48 -1.30 6.32 -0.75
C SER A 48 -0.55 5.76 -1.96
N ILE A 49 0.78 5.66 -1.88
CA ILE A 49 1.59 5.03 -2.94
C ILE A 49 1.22 3.55 -3.05
N GLY A 50 1.17 2.82 -1.94
CA GLY A 50 0.76 1.42 -1.94
C GLY A 50 -0.66 1.23 -2.50
N LEU A 51 -1.60 2.09 -2.09
CA LEU A 51 -2.98 2.04 -2.56
C LEU A 51 -3.09 2.32 -4.06
N SER A 52 -2.31 3.27 -4.58
CA SER A 52 -2.27 3.59 -6.00
C SER A 52 -1.81 2.39 -6.84
N ILE A 53 -0.78 1.67 -6.39
CA ILE A 53 -0.27 0.50 -7.10
C ILE A 53 -1.26 -0.66 -7.05
N VAL A 54 -1.86 -0.93 -5.88
CA VAL A 54 -2.94 -1.94 -5.75
C VAL A 54 -4.12 -1.58 -6.65
N PHE A 55 -4.53 -0.32 -6.66
CA PHE A 55 -5.62 0.15 -7.50
C PHE A 55 -5.29 0.01 -8.99
N HIS A 56 -4.07 0.33 -9.41
CA HIS A 56 -3.63 0.14 -10.79
C HIS A 56 -3.62 -1.35 -11.19
N ALA A 57 -3.13 -2.22 -10.32
CA ALA A 57 -3.12 -3.67 -10.56
C ALA A 57 -4.54 -4.26 -10.63
N LEU A 58 -5.43 -3.85 -9.71
CA LEU A 58 -6.84 -4.24 -9.73
C LEU A 58 -7.52 -3.72 -10.98
N PHE A 59 -7.34 -2.44 -11.33
CA PHE A 59 -7.95 -1.83 -12.50
C PHE A 59 -7.46 -2.52 -13.77
N HIS A 60 -6.17 -2.79 -13.92
CA HIS A 60 -5.65 -3.55 -15.06
C HIS A 60 -6.29 -4.95 -15.17
N LYS A 61 -6.44 -5.65 -14.04
CA LYS A 61 -6.99 -7.00 -14.00
C LYS A 61 -8.51 -7.03 -14.24
N TRP A 62 -9.24 -6.02 -13.79
CA TRP A 62 -10.69 -5.90 -13.98
C TRP A 62 -11.04 -5.39 -15.39
N PHE A 63 -10.44 -4.28 -15.84
CA PHE A 63 -10.77 -3.65 -17.13
C PHE A 63 -10.29 -4.44 -18.35
N LYS A 64 -9.25 -5.27 -18.22
CA LYS A 64 -8.77 -6.11 -19.33
C LYS A 64 -9.56 -7.42 -19.45
N LYS A 65 -10.34 -7.80 -18.43
CA LYS A 65 -11.19 -9.00 -18.47
C LYS A 65 -12.45 -8.80 -19.33
N ASP A 66 -12.87 -7.56 -19.57
CA ASP A 66 -14.04 -7.23 -20.41
C ASP A 66 -13.74 -7.17 -21.92
N LYS A 67 -12.53 -7.55 -22.37
CA LYS A 67 -12.12 -7.56 -23.79
C LYS A 67 -11.65 -8.91 -24.33
N LEU A 68 -11.96 -10.02 -23.67
CA LEU A 68 -11.72 -11.39 -24.18
C LEU A 68 -13.03 -12.17 -24.29
#